data_AF-A0A9R0P016-F1
#
_entry.id   AF-A0A9R0P016-F1
#
_cell.length_a   1.000
_cell.length_b   1.000
_cell.length_c   1.000
_cell.angle_alpha   90.00
_cell.angle_beta   90.00
_cell.angle_gamma   90.00
#
_symmetry.space_group_name_H-M   'P 1'
#
loop_
_entity.id
_entity.type
_entity.pdbx_description
1 polymer ?
#
loop_
_entity_poly.entity_id
_entity_poly.type
_entity_poly.pdbx_seq_one_letter_code
_entity_poly.pdbx_strand_id
1 'polypeptide(L)'
;MNGNQSATDLTTVLAGDHRELDRLCTELELGQGSPENRKDLADHLIAELVRHSVAEEPYLDGDGDLAEADRLMRQLEGAGPQETRFERLLGGLIRAVRRHVREEGPAAVREIGRTCSADRQAELGREVLETREAAPTLPHPDLADRVPQADQLWPGPGFVDRARAALRAPASG
;
A
#
# COMPACT_ATOMS: atom_id res chain seq x y z
N MET A 1 -22.99 22.08 -8.40
CA MET A 1 -21.84 22.65 -7.68
C MET A 1 -20.67 21.72 -7.93
N ASN A 2 -19.78 22.07 -8.86
CA ASN A 2 -18.60 21.27 -9.15
C ASN A 2 -17.50 21.71 -8.18
N GLY A 3 -17.38 21.00 -7.06
CA GLY A 3 -16.25 21.16 -6.17
C GLY A 3 -14.98 20.80 -6.94
N ASN A 4 -14.08 21.75 -7.05
CA ASN A 4 -12.77 21.56 -7.65
C ASN A 4 -12.00 20.57 -6.76
N GLN A 5 -11.89 19.31 -7.20
CA GLN A 5 -11.11 18.28 -6.51
C GLN A 5 -9.68 18.80 -6.32
N SER A 6 -9.24 18.87 -5.06
CA SER A 6 -7.88 19.28 -4.73
C SER A 6 -6.95 18.13 -5.09
N ALA A 7 -5.72 18.43 -5.54
CA ALA A 7 -4.71 17.40 -5.80
C ALA A 7 -4.40 16.51 -4.57
N THR A 8 -4.88 16.90 -3.39
CA THR A 8 -4.65 16.25 -2.11
C THR A 8 -5.94 15.80 -1.42
N ASP A 9 -7.11 15.82 -2.08
CA ASP A 9 -8.31 15.26 -1.45
C ASP A 9 -8.25 13.74 -1.36
N LEU A 10 -8.97 13.16 -0.40
CA LEU A 10 -8.94 11.73 -0.10
C LEU A 10 -9.18 10.86 -1.33
N THR A 11 -10.16 11.22 -2.18
CA THR A 11 -10.47 10.47 -3.39
C THR A 11 -9.33 10.50 -4.40
N THR A 12 -8.64 11.64 -4.53
CA THR A 12 -7.46 11.79 -5.37
C THR A 12 -6.28 10.98 -4.84
N VAL A 13 -6.06 10.98 -3.52
CA VAL A 13 -5.01 10.20 -2.84
C VAL A 13 -5.24 8.70 -3.06
N LEU A 14 -6.43 8.18 -2.76
CA LEU A 14 -6.76 6.76 -2.91
C LEU A 14 -6.67 6.30 -4.38
N ALA A 15 -7.17 7.10 -5.32
CA ALA A 15 -7.03 6.81 -6.75
C ALA A 15 -5.57 6.86 -7.22
N GLY A 16 -4.73 7.67 -6.57
CA GLY A 16 -3.28 7.68 -6.77
C GLY A 16 -2.64 6.37 -6.30
N ASP A 17 -2.94 5.95 -5.07
CA ASP A 17 -2.45 4.71 -4.49
C ASP A 17 -2.86 3.48 -5.34
N HIS A 18 -4.10 3.44 -5.84
CA HIS A 18 -4.56 2.39 -6.76
C HIS A 18 -3.70 2.30 -8.03
N ARG A 19 -3.31 3.45 -8.62
CA ARG A 19 -2.46 3.48 -9.82
C ARG A 19 -1.04 2.98 -9.51
N GLU A 20 -0.48 3.32 -8.37
CA GLU A 20 0.86 2.87 -7.99
C GLU A 20 0.88 1.36 -7.71
N LEU A 21 -0.11 0.85 -6.96
CA LEU A 21 -0.26 -0.59 -6.73
C LEU A 21 -0.37 -1.37 -8.05
N ASP A 22 -1.14 -0.86 -9.00
CA ASP A 22 -1.31 -1.47 -10.33
C ASP A 22 -0.03 -1.42 -11.18
N ARG A 23 0.74 -0.32 -11.07
CA ARG A 23 2.04 -0.14 -11.70
C ARG A 23 3.05 -1.16 -11.17
N LEU A 24 3.19 -1.28 -9.86
CA LEU A 24 4.07 -2.27 -9.21
C LEU A 24 3.69 -3.70 -9.57
N CYS A 25 2.40 -4.02 -9.59
CA CYS A 25 1.92 -5.32 -10.06
C CYS A 25 2.37 -5.61 -11.51
N THR A 26 2.29 -4.60 -12.38
CA THR A 26 2.73 -4.72 -13.78
C THR A 26 4.24 -4.93 -13.88
N GLU A 27 5.04 -4.19 -13.11
CA GLU A 27 6.51 -4.37 -13.09
C GLU A 27 6.92 -5.75 -12.59
N LEU A 28 6.25 -6.27 -11.55
CA LEU A 28 6.48 -7.63 -11.05
C LEU A 28 6.10 -8.72 -12.08
N GLU A 29 5.04 -8.52 -12.85
CA GLU A 29 4.60 -9.43 -13.91
C GLU A 29 5.56 -9.45 -15.11
N LEU A 30 6.25 -8.32 -15.41
CA LEU A 30 7.25 -8.28 -16.48
C LEU A 30 8.42 -9.24 -16.23
N GLY A 31 8.60 -9.72 -15.00
CA GLY A 31 9.58 -10.79 -14.73
C GLY A 31 11.04 -10.33 -14.78
N GLN A 32 11.29 -9.02 -14.78
CA GLN A 32 12.63 -8.46 -14.97
C GLN A 32 13.43 -8.40 -13.66
N GLY A 33 14.76 -8.38 -13.77
CA GLY A 33 15.69 -8.27 -12.63
C GLY A 33 16.16 -9.61 -12.06
N SER A 34 17.04 -9.54 -11.07
CA SER A 34 17.47 -10.71 -10.28
C SER A 34 16.34 -11.18 -9.34
N PRO A 35 16.37 -12.43 -8.84
CA PRO A 35 15.46 -12.88 -7.80
C PRO A 35 15.40 -11.93 -6.59
N GLU A 36 16.55 -11.37 -6.21
CA GLU A 36 16.68 -10.41 -5.11
C GLU A 36 15.96 -9.10 -5.44
N ASN A 37 16.16 -8.53 -6.64
CA ASN A 37 15.44 -7.33 -7.06
C ASN A 37 13.91 -7.55 -7.11
N ARG A 38 13.48 -8.75 -7.51
CA ARG A 38 12.05 -9.11 -7.50
C ARG A 38 11.49 -9.18 -6.09
N LYS A 39 12.27 -9.68 -5.12
CA LYS A 39 11.88 -9.68 -3.70
C LYS A 39 11.77 -8.27 -3.15
N ASP A 40 12.74 -7.40 -3.46
CA ASP A 40 12.69 -6.00 -3.05
C ASP A 40 11.44 -5.29 -3.59
N LEU A 41 11.11 -5.52 -4.87
CA LEU A 41 9.92 -4.96 -5.49
C LEU A 41 8.61 -5.54 -4.90
N ALA A 42 8.60 -6.83 -4.54
CA ALA A 42 7.47 -7.45 -3.85
C ALA A 42 7.28 -6.89 -2.43
N ASP A 43 8.38 -6.66 -1.70
CA ASP A 43 8.35 -6.02 -0.38
C ASP A 43 7.86 -4.58 -0.47
N HIS A 44 8.24 -3.87 -1.53
CA HIS A 44 7.70 -2.55 -1.82
C HIS A 44 6.20 -2.59 -2.10
N LEU A 45 5.71 -3.53 -2.91
CA LEU A 45 4.27 -3.73 -3.11
C LEU A 45 3.53 -3.99 -1.79
N ILE A 46 4.08 -4.83 -0.91
CA ILE A 46 3.50 -5.13 0.42
C ILE A 46 3.42 -3.85 1.25
N ALA A 47 4.50 -3.07 1.28
CA ALA A 47 4.58 -1.77 1.94
C ALA A 47 3.48 -0.80 1.47
N GLU A 48 3.36 -0.62 0.15
CA GLU A 48 2.35 0.25 -0.46
C GLU A 48 0.93 -0.23 -0.15
N LEU A 49 0.69 -1.54 -0.20
CA LEU A 49 -0.62 -2.11 0.07
C LEU A 49 -1.05 -1.95 1.52
N VAL A 50 -0.14 -2.13 2.48
CA VAL A 50 -0.42 -1.88 3.91
C VAL A 50 -0.72 -0.40 4.14
N ARG A 51 0.01 0.51 3.47
CA ARG A 51 -0.29 1.94 3.58
C ARG A 51 -1.66 2.28 3.06
N HIS A 52 -1.99 1.72 1.90
CA HIS A 52 -3.28 1.92 1.26
C HIS A 52 -4.43 1.39 2.12
N SER A 53 -4.30 0.18 2.67
CA SER A 53 -5.36 -0.43 3.48
C SER A 53 -5.62 0.35 4.77
N VAL A 54 -4.58 0.78 5.47
CA VAL A 54 -4.71 1.62 6.68
C VAL A 54 -5.42 2.95 6.37
N ALA A 55 -5.17 3.53 5.19
CA ALA A 55 -5.83 4.76 4.77
C ALA A 55 -7.32 4.57 4.45
N GLU A 56 -7.74 3.37 4.02
CA GLU A 56 -9.14 3.05 3.69
C GLU A 56 -9.97 2.60 4.91
N GLU A 57 -9.32 2.09 5.98
CA GLU A 57 -9.97 1.55 7.19
C GLU A 57 -11.08 2.44 7.80
N PRO A 58 -10.93 3.78 7.90
CA PRO A 58 -11.98 4.63 8.48
C PRO A 58 -13.26 4.74 7.63
N TYR A 59 -13.22 4.27 6.37
CA TYR A 59 -14.25 4.55 5.36
C TYR A 59 -14.89 3.30 4.77
N LEU A 60 -14.17 2.18 4.76
CA LEU A 60 -14.65 0.92 4.21
C LEU A 60 -14.81 -0.11 5.33
N ASP A 61 -16.04 -0.62 5.47
CA ASP A 61 -16.33 -1.69 6.42
C ASP A 61 -15.74 -3.01 5.92
N GLY A 62 -14.61 -3.41 6.50
CA GLY A 62 -14.14 -4.79 6.53
C GLY A 62 -12.89 -5.11 5.71
N ASP A 63 -11.95 -5.79 6.38
CA ASP A 63 -10.77 -6.44 5.80
C ASP A 63 -11.12 -7.56 4.78
N GLY A 64 -12.39 -7.77 4.42
CA GLY A 64 -12.85 -8.94 3.66
C GLY A 64 -12.16 -9.11 2.31
N ASP A 65 -12.10 -8.02 1.53
CA ASP A 65 -11.54 -7.99 0.19
C ASP A 65 -10.01 -8.14 0.21
N LEU A 66 -9.37 -7.65 1.27
CA LEU A 66 -7.92 -7.71 1.50
C LEU A 66 -7.47 -8.89 2.38
N ALA A 67 -8.37 -9.69 2.95
CA ALA A 67 -7.99 -10.81 3.83
C ALA A 67 -7.17 -11.88 3.11
N GLU A 68 -7.43 -12.08 1.82
CA GLU A 68 -6.58 -12.91 0.96
C GLU A 68 -5.19 -12.29 0.79
N ALA A 69 -5.13 -11.00 0.46
CA ALA A 69 -3.89 -10.26 0.30
C ALA A 69 -3.06 -10.29 1.61
N ASP A 70 -3.65 -9.99 2.77
CA ASP A 70 -2.98 -10.00 4.07
C ASP A 70 -2.34 -11.37 4.37
N ARG A 71 -3.07 -12.47 4.11
CA ARG A 71 -2.51 -13.82 4.25
C ARG A 71 -1.35 -14.09 3.30
N LEU A 72 -1.38 -13.57 2.08
CA LEU A 72 -0.31 -13.75 1.08
C LEU A 72 0.91 -12.90 1.42
N MET A 73 0.72 -11.65 1.83
CA MET A 73 1.79 -10.76 2.29
C MET A 73 2.58 -11.41 3.44
N ARG A 74 1.89 -11.92 4.46
CA ARG A 74 2.52 -12.61 5.60
C ARG A 74 3.30 -13.86 5.21
N GLN A 75 2.82 -14.61 4.23
CA GLN A 75 3.56 -15.78 3.72
C GLN A 75 4.80 -15.37 2.91
N LEU A 76 4.74 -14.23 2.20
CA LEU A 76 5.86 -13.68 1.44
C LEU A 76 6.98 -13.12 2.35
N GLU A 77 6.66 -12.63 3.54
CA GLU A 77 7.66 -12.17 4.52
C GLU A 77 8.76 -13.21 4.80
N GLY A 78 8.38 -14.49 4.83
CA GLY A 78 9.26 -15.62 5.10
C GLY A 78 9.66 -16.42 3.85
N ALA A 79 9.34 -15.95 2.65
CA ALA A 79 9.71 -16.61 1.41
C ALA A 79 10.97 -15.96 0.82
N GLY A 80 12.06 -16.73 0.72
CA GLY A 80 13.26 -16.29 0.04
C GLY A 80 13.07 -16.14 -1.48
N PRO A 81 13.82 -15.23 -2.13
CA PRO A 81 13.68 -14.92 -3.56
C PRO A 81 13.87 -16.12 -4.49
N GLN A 82 14.65 -17.12 -4.07
CA GLN A 82 14.96 -18.31 -4.88
C GLN A 82 14.05 -19.51 -4.57
N GLU A 83 13.12 -19.36 -3.62
CA GLU A 83 12.22 -20.44 -3.24
C GLU A 83 11.08 -20.59 -4.25
N THR A 84 10.77 -21.82 -4.66
CA THR A 84 9.66 -22.10 -5.60
C THR A 84 8.30 -21.58 -5.11
N ARG A 85 8.10 -21.45 -3.78
CA ARG A 85 6.86 -20.89 -3.22
C ARG A 85 6.74 -19.39 -3.44
N PHE A 86 7.84 -18.65 -3.59
CA PHE A 86 7.84 -17.19 -3.70
C PHE A 86 7.01 -16.73 -4.91
N GLU A 87 7.34 -17.19 -6.12
CA GLU A 87 6.63 -16.80 -7.35
C GLU A 87 5.15 -17.18 -7.33
N ARG A 88 4.80 -18.31 -6.69
CA ARG A 88 3.41 -18.74 -6.53
C ARG A 88 2.62 -17.80 -5.62
N LEU A 89 3.20 -17.44 -4.47
CA LEU A 89 2.60 -16.52 -3.52
C LEU A 89 2.49 -15.12 -4.11
N LEU A 90 3.53 -14.66 -4.80
CA LEU A 90 3.58 -13.37 -5.48
C LEU A 90 2.50 -13.26 -6.55
N GLY A 91 2.35 -14.28 -7.41
CA GLY A 91 1.27 -14.32 -8.40
C GLY A 91 -0.13 -14.34 -7.76
N GLY A 92 -0.26 -14.91 -6.56
CA GLY A 92 -1.49 -14.79 -5.76
C GLY A 92 -1.73 -13.34 -5.31
N LEU A 93 -0.71 -12.70 -4.74
CA LEU A 93 -0.82 -11.34 -4.22
C LEU A 93 -1.17 -10.35 -5.33
N ILE A 94 -0.52 -10.45 -6.49
CA ILE A 94 -0.79 -9.61 -7.66
C ILE A 94 -2.25 -9.71 -8.09
N ARG A 95 -2.82 -10.92 -8.14
CA ARG A 95 -4.25 -11.11 -8.48
C ARG A 95 -5.16 -10.46 -7.45
N ALA A 96 -4.88 -10.65 -6.15
CA ALA A 96 -5.67 -10.05 -5.08
C ALA A 96 -5.63 -8.51 -5.13
N VAL A 97 -4.44 -7.92 -5.33
CA VAL A 97 -4.27 -6.47 -5.47
C VAL A 97 -5.01 -5.95 -6.70
N ARG A 98 -4.89 -6.61 -7.87
CA ARG A 98 -5.59 -6.17 -9.08
C ARG A 98 -7.11 -6.21 -8.92
N ARG A 99 -7.66 -7.23 -8.24
CA ARG A 99 -9.09 -7.28 -7.91
C ARG A 99 -9.49 -6.08 -7.05
N HIS A 100 -8.75 -5.82 -5.98
CA HIS A 100 -8.96 -4.65 -5.11
C HIS A 100 -8.95 -3.33 -5.89
N VAL A 101 -7.90 -3.04 -6.66
CA VAL A 101 -7.73 -1.72 -7.27
C VAL A 101 -8.51 -1.52 -8.58
N ARG A 102 -8.81 -2.59 -9.33
CA ARG A 102 -9.49 -2.48 -10.64
C ARG A 102 -10.98 -2.77 -10.57
N GLU A 103 -11.40 -3.72 -9.73
CA GLU A 103 -12.79 -4.18 -9.68
C GLU A 103 -13.57 -3.47 -8.58
N GLU A 104 -13.03 -3.42 -7.37
CA GLU A 104 -13.70 -2.91 -6.17
C GLU A 104 -13.43 -1.42 -5.93
N GLY A 105 -12.15 -1.02 -6.03
CA GLY A 105 -11.63 0.31 -5.72
C GLY A 105 -12.33 1.47 -6.42
N PRO A 106 -12.62 1.41 -7.74
CA PRO A 106 -13.31 2.50 -8.42
C PRO A 106 -14.73 2.73 -7.88
N ALA A 107 -15.41 1.69 -7.42
CA ALA A 107 -16.73 1.82 -6.80
C ALA A 107 -16.63 2.46 -5.41
N ALA A 108 -15.66 2.01 -4.60
CA ALA A 108 -15.38 2.55 -3.28
C ALA A 108 -15.03 4.05 -3.31
N VAL A 109 -14.08 4.45 -4.17
CA VAL A 109 -13.66 5.86 -4.31
C VAL A 109 -14.83 6.74 -4.75
N ARG A 110 -15.68 6.26 -5.67
CA ARG A 110 -16.90 6.99 -6.07
C ARG A 110 -17.89 7.15 -4.92
N GLU A 111 -18.02 6.15 -4.05
CA GLU A 111 -18.95 6.19 -2.93
C GLU A 111 -18.49 7.17 -1.84
N ILE A 112 -17.19 7.16 -1.50
CA ILE A 112 -16.57 8.19 -0.64
C ILE A 112 -16.78 9.59 -1.24
N GLY A 113 -16.62 9.70 -2.57
CA GLY A 113 -16.88 10.90 -3.35
C GLY A 113 -18.28 11.48 -3.17
N ARG A 114 -19.31 10.61 -3.02
CA ARG A 114 -20.72 11.00 -2.90
C ARG A 114 -21.16 11.26 -1.45
N THR A 115 -20.60 10.53 -0.50
CA THR A 115 -21.04 10.53 0.89
C THR A 115 -20.29 11.53 1.77
N CYS A 116 -19.07 11.90 1.39
CA CYS A 116 -18.25 12.89 2.09
C CYS A 116 -18.33 14.28 1.42
N SER A 117 -18.37 15.35 2.22
CA SER A 117 -18.28 16.72 1.71
C SER A 117 -16.87 17.02 1.18
N ALA A 118 -16.73 17.99 0.27
CA ALA A 118 -15.44 18.37 -0.30
C ALA A 118 -14.42 18.82 0.77
N ASP A 119 -14.85 19.61 1.76
CA ASP A 119 -13.99 20.05 2.86
C ASP A 119 -13.51 18.86 3.70
N ARG A 120 -14.39 17.89 3.96
CA ARG A 120 -14.03 16.67 4.68
C ARG A 120 -13.06 15.81 3.86
N GLN A 121 -13.27 15.65 2.57
CA GLN A 121 -12.33 14.94 1.70
C GLN A 121 -10.94 15.61 1.67
N ALA A 122 -10.88 16.93 1.66
CA ALA A 122 -9.62 17.68 1.70
C ALA A 122 -8.91 17.60 3.06
N GLU A 123 -9.66 17.56 4.17
CA GLU A 123 -9.12 17.30 5.51
C GLU A 123 -8.51 15.89 5.60
N LEU A 124 -9.29 14.88 5.22
CA LEU A 124 -8.90 13.48 5.32
C LEU A 124 -7.73 13.13 4.40
N GLY A 125 -7.70 13.69 3.19
CA GLY A 125 -6.58 13.49 2.28
C GLY A 125 -5.27 14.06 2.83
N ARG A 126 -5.32 15.20 3.54
CA ARG A 126 -4.14 15.73 4.25
C ARG A 126 -3.70 14.84 5.40
N GLU A 127 -4.63 14.38 6.23
CA GLU A 127 -4.34 13.47 7.34
C GLU A 127 -3.65 12.17 6.88
N VAL A 128 -4.12 11.58 5.77
CA VAL A 128 -3.50 10.38 5.16
C VAL A 128 -2.09 10.68 4.66
N LEU A 129 -1.86 11.85 4.05
CA LEU A 129 -0.54 12.24 3.55
C LEU A 129 0.44 12.55 4.69
N GLU A 130 0.00 13.25 5.73
CA GLU A 130 0.80 13.57 6.91
C GLU A 130 1.20 12.30 7.67
N THR A 131 0.27 11.37 7.85
CA THR A 131 0.54 10.06 8.48
C THR A 131 1.57 9.26 7.67
N ARG A 132 1.46 9.30 6.34
CA ARG A 132 2.40 8.65 5.42
C ARG A 132 3.81 9.24 5.52
N GLU A 133 3.92 10.56 5.61
CA GLU A 133 5.21 11.26 5.72
C GLU A 133 5.88 11.03 7.08
N ALA A 134 5.09 10.92 8.15
CA ALA A 134 5.59 10.65 9.50
C ALA A 134 5.97 9.18 9.74
N ALA A 135 5.47 8.25 8.92
CA ALA A 135 5.78 6.83 9.06
C ALA A 135 7.24 6.53 8.67
N PRO A 136 7.91 5.57 9.33
CA PRO A 136 9.25 5.12 8.97
C PRO A 136 9.35 4.79 7.48
N THR A 137 10.44 5.20 6.84
CA THR A 137 10.61 4.93 5.41
C THR A 137 10.84 3.45 5.20
N LEU A 138 9.93 2.82 4.47
CA LEU A 138 10.08 1.46 4.00
C LEU A 138 11.23 1.47 2.99
N PRO A 139 12.23 0.59 3.10
CA PRO A 139 13.38 0.62 2.21
C PRO A 139 12.89 0.44 0.76
N HIS A 140 13.10 1.47 -0.04
CA HIS A 140 12.93 1.46 -1.48
C HIS A 140 14.33 1.45 -2.10
N PRO A 141 14.56 0.73 -3.23
CA PRO A 141 15.87 0.70 -3.89
C PRO A 141 16.46 2.09 -4.15
N ASP A 142 15.61 3.07 -4.49
CA ASP A 142 16.03 4.45 -4.76
C ASP A 142 16.26 5.33 -3.51
N LEU A 143 15.86 4.85 -2.32
CA LEU A 143 15.92 5.62 -1.06
C LEU A 143 16.85 5.00 0.00
N ALA A 144 17.38 3.80 -0.23
CA ALA A 144 18.15 3.03 0.75
C ALA A 144 19.31 3.81 1.40
N ASP A 145 19.97 4.70 0.65
CA ASP A 145 21.10 5.51 1.11
C ASP A 145 20.72 6.86 1.74
N ARG A 146 19.44 7.28 1.67
CA ARG A 146 18.99 8.63 2.04
C ARG A 146 18.32 8.71 3.42
N VAL A 147 18.03 7.57 4.04
CA VAL A 147 17.32 7.50 5.33
C VAL A 147 18.20 6.79 6.37
N PRO A 148 18.34 7.31 7.60
CA PRO A 148 19.08 6.63 8.66
C PRO A 148 18.50 5.23 8.95
N GLN A 149 19.37 4.23 9.17
CA GLN A 149 18.93 2.84 9.39
C GLN A 149 17.97 2.66 10.57
N ALA A 150 18.06 3.52 11.58
CA ALA A 150 17.16 3.50 12.75
C ALA A 150 15.72 3.89 12.40
N ASP A 151 15.53 4.64 11.31
CA ASP A 151 14.25 5.15 10.84
C ASP A 151 13.69 4.31 9.66
N GLN A 152 14.34 3.18 9.36
CA GLN A 152 13.96 2.26 8.30
C GLN A 152 13.16 1.08 8.86
N LEU A 153 12.05 0.77 8.20
CA LEU A 153 11.28 -0.42 8.51
C LEU A 153 11.62 -1.55 7.54
N TRP A 154 12.52 -2.43 7.95
CA TRP A 154 13.03 -3.51 7.10
C TRP A 154 12.02 -4.66 6.87
N PRO A 155 11.93 -5.17 5.63
CA PRO A 155 11.19 -6.39 5.31
C PRO A 155 11.72 -7.62 6.08
N GLY A 156 10.84 -8.60 6.26
CA GLY A 156 11.13 -9.84 6.98
C GLY A 156 9.98 -10.26 7.90
N PRO A 157 10.17 -11.26 8.77
CA PRO A 157 9.10 -11.77 9.64
C PRO A 157 8.44 -10.65 10.47
N GLY A 158 7.11 -10.57 10.41
CA GLY A 158 6.29 -9.57 11.11
C GLY A 158 6.30 -8.17 10.49
N PHE A 159 6.79 -8.03 9.26
CA PHE A 159 6.88 -6.75 8.55
C PHE A 159 5.51 -6.09 8.35
N VAL A 160 4.51 -6.84 7.91
CA VAL A 160 3.13 -6.35 7.70
C VAL A 160 2.57 -5.74 8.98
N ASP A 161 2.76 -6.41 10.11
CA ASP A 161 2.26 -5.92 11.40
C ASP A 161 3.02 -4.68 11.87
N ARG A 162 4.35 -4.65 11.71
CA ARG A 162 5.15 -3.46 12.05
C ARG A 162 4.80 -2.27 11.17
N ALA A 163 4.59 -2.47 9.87
CA ALA A 163 4.20 -1.40 8.93
C ALA A 163 2.84 -0.82 9.31
N ARG A 164 1.86 -1.70 9.55
CA ARG A 164 0.53 -1.31 10.00
C ARG A 164 0.58 -0.59 11.36
N ALA A 165 1.38 -1.08 12.30
CA ALA A 165 1.53 -0.45 13.60
C ALA A 165 2.17 0.95 13.50
N ALA A 166 3.15 1.13 12.63
CA ALA A 166 3.82 2.41 12.45
C ALA A 166 2.89 3.47 11.84
N LEU A 167 2.01 3.08 10.91
CA LEU A 167 1.00 3.97 10.33
C LEU A 167 -0.16 4.32 11.27
N ARG A 168 -0.35 3.52 12.33
CA ARG A 168 -1.36 3.76 13.37
C ARG A 168 -0.80 4.48 14.59
N ALA A 169 0.53 4.54 14.72
CA ALA A 169 1.15 5.28 15.80
C ALA A 169 0.91 6.77 15.58
N PRO A 170 0.58 7.54 16.63
CA PRO A 170 0.52 8.99 16.50
C PRO A 170 1.89 9.49 16.03
N ALA A 171 1.91 10.42 15.08
CA ALA A 171 3.13 11.10 14.66
C ALA A 171 3.87 11.57 15.92
N SER A 172 5.03 10.98 16.19
CA SER A 172 5.85 11.41 17.32
C SER A 172 6.33 12.82 17.02
N GLY A 173 5.89 13.78 17.83
CA GLY A 173 6.19 15.20 17.66
C GLY A 173 7.65 15.57 17.89
#